data_AF-A0A962G9V7-F1
#
_entry.id   AF-A0A962G9V7-F1
#
_cell.length_a   1.000
_cell.length_b   1.000
_cell.length_c   1.000
_cell.angle_alpha   90.00
_cell.angle_beta   90.00
_cell.angle_gamma   90.00
#
_symmetry.space_group_name_H-M   'P 1'
#
loop_
_entity.id
_entity.type
_entity.pdbx_description
1 polymer ?
#
loop_
_entity_poly.entity_id
_entity_poly.type
_entity_poly.pdbx_seq_one_letter_code
_entity_poly.pdbx_strand_id
1 'polypeptide(L)'
;MTRLILPPMPEPARFLKSLKLAAFLLILLLSACATQTVSTRGDNEQATRAEQLARNGNLEAAAQQFLDLAAQSGGSASAYYRLRAGECLRDNGDIEAAARAIGDIRRKRLGGDEPLRLDLLEAEIALERKDPQRAAALLTIAEDSIPDNLRLRVLELRARTDEANGDRFAAARTRATLDARLDGHDRDVNRTQIIETLSALDDKTLKDRAASLRPDDSLLPWIEQTLRMRGQILPREVPRPQRPVGTLMPDADNSLQREGFSAVRQVAILLPLTGPVAGVSQSILDGFYAAYFADDNGDRPLLRSYDTGTTPQAAIAAYQQAVADGAGFVVGPLQRESVGELFRQSLPVRVLALNHPDTGEIPPHGSAEFGLLPDAEGAQAAERMFGIGITRAAVIAAKTDWAERAALAFRAQFESLGGQIVGEARVQEGEFNYKSALLQAASGIADIANADGTGRISPADAGVFISMRAQQARLLMPQLKLAGINAPVFATSHVNAGEISPSLDRDLNGVEFCDATWLFSTVPGRPDRNRIAQQLGSA
;
A
#
# COMPACT_ATOMS: atom_id res chain seq x y z
N MET A 1 101.42 -41.45 -71.36
CA MET A 1 101.51 -41.86 -69.94
C MET A 1 100.88 -40.77 -69.08
N THR A 2 100.37 -41.16 -67.89
CA THR A 2 100.00 -40.31 -66.74
C THR A 2 98.49 -40.13 -66.43
N ARG A 3 97.96 -41.17 -65.75
CA ARG A 3 97.03 -41.26 -64.60
C ARG A 3 95.80 -40.33 -64.46
N LEU A 4 94.63 -40.98 -64.42
CA LEU A 4 93.37 -40.54 -63.79
C LEU A 4 93.51 -40.36 -62.27
N ILE A 5 92.90 -39.30 -61.71
CA ILE A 5 92.52 -39.16 -60.29
C ILE A 5 91.18 -38.41 -60.19
N LEU A 6 90.16 -39.04 -59.58
CA LEU A 6 88.87 -38.45 -59.20
C LEU A 6 88.95 -37.87 -57.77
N PRO A 7 88.30 -36.73 -57.45
CA PRO A 7 88.22 -36.22 -56.08
C PRO A 7 87.03 -36.80 -55.28
N PRO A 8 87.14 -36.89 -53.93
CA PRO A 8 86.13 -37.51 -53.05
C PRO A 8 85.04 -36.52 -52.57
N MET A 9 83.85 -37.06 -52.25
CA MET A 9 82.74 -36.32 -51.62
C MET A 9 82.99 -36.03 -50.12
N PRO A 10 82.53 -34.89 -49.58
CA PRO A 10 82.65 -34.60 -48.14
C PRO A 10 81.50 -35.19 -47.29
N GLU A 11 81.87 -35.71 -46.12
CA GLU A 11 81.03 -36.36 -45.10
C GLU A 11 80.03 -35.41 -44.37
N PRO A 12 78.87 -35.93 -43.90
CA PRO A 12 77.81 -35.16 -43.26
C PRO A 12 77.95 -35.11 -41.72
N ALA A 13 79.12 -34.76 -41.17
CA ALA A 13 79.33 -34.81 -39.71
C ALA A 13 79.28 -33.45 -38.98
N ARG A 14 79.37 -32.32 -39.69
CA ARG A 14 79.35 -30.97 -39.08
C ARG A 14 77.97 -30.30 -39.01
N PHE A 15 77.01 -30.76 -39.81
CA PHE A 15 75.66 -30.18 -39.88
C PHE A 15 74.79 -30.51 -38.65
N LEU A 16 75.04 -31.63 -37.99
CA LEU A 16 74.27 -32.10 -36.83
C LEU A 16 74.61 -31.36 -35.51
N LYS A 17 75.79 -30.74 -35.39
CA LYS A 17 76.19 -29.99 -34.18
C LYS A 17 75.68 -28.54 -34.20
N SER A 18 75.66 -27.90 -35.37
CA SER A 18 75.04 -26.58 -35.56
C SER A 18 73.52 -26.62 -35.44
N LEU A 19 72.88 -27.72 -35.87
CA LEU A 19 71.43 -27.90 -35.72
C LEU A 19 71.01 -28.08 -34.26
N LYS A 20 71.83 -28.74 -33.42
CA LYS A 20 71.56 -28.90 -31.98
C LYS A 20 71.75 -27.60 -31.21
N LEU A 21 72.72 -26.76 -31.58
CA LEU A 21 72.93 -25.46 -30.94
C LEU A 21 71.84 -24.45 -31.34
N ALA A 22 71.41 -24.47 -32.62
CA ALA A 22 70.29 -23.66 -33.10
C ALA A 22 68.95 -24.11 -32.49
N ALA A 23 68.72 -25.42 -32.32
CA ALA A 23 67.54 -25.93 -31.64
C ALA A 23 67.49 -25.55 -30.15
N PHE A 24 68.64 -25.55 -29.45
CA PHE A 24 68.68 -25.14 -28.04
C PHE A 24 68.48 -23.63 -27.86
N LEU A 25 68.98 -22.80 -28.79
CA LEU A 25 68.75 -21.35 -28.81
C LEU A 25 67.29 -21.00 -29.17
N LEU A 26 66.65 -21.79 -30.05
CA LEU A 26 65.25 -21.64 -30.41
C LEU A 26 64.30 -22.03 -29.26
N ILE A 27 64.65 -23.06 -28.46
CA ILE A 27 63.90 -23.46 -27.27
C ILE A 27 64.00 -22.40 -26.15
N LEU A 28 65.14 -21.72 -26.02
CA LEU A 28 65.33 -20.59 -25.08
C LEU A 28 64.65 -19.29 -25.52
N LEU A 29 64.43 -19.08 -26.82
CA LEU A 29 63.66 -17.95 -27.36
C LEU A 29 62.15 -18.22 -27.34
N LEU A 30 61.71 -19.48 -27.38
CA LEU A 30 60.30 -19.88 -27.25
C LEU A 30 59.78 -19.88 -25.81
N SER A 31 60.65 -19.92 -24.79
CA SER A 31 60.25 -19.77 -23.39
C SER A 31 60.13 -18.31 -22.92
N ALA A 32 60.54 -17.34 -23.75
CA ALA A 32 60.39 -15.91 -23.46
C ALA A 32 59.03 -15.33 -23.89
N CYS A 33 58.24 -16.08 -24.65
CA CYS A 33 56.83 -15.79 -24.89
C CYS A 33 55.97 -16.50 -23.84
N ALA A 34 56.10 -16.08 -22.57
CA ALA A 34 54.99 -16.23 -21.65
C ALA A 34 53.86 -15.34 -22.20
N THR A 35 52.97 -15.93 -22.99
CA THR A 35 51.66 -15.37 -23.30
C THR A 35 51.03 -14.93 -21.97
N GLN A 36 51.00 -13.62 -21.73
CA GLN A 36 50.09 -13.05 -20.74
C GLN A 36 48.69 -13.39 -21.24
N THR A 37 48.16 -14.52 -20.76
CA THR A 37 46.73 -14.80 -20.84
C THR A 37 46.03 -13.62 -20.18
N VAL A 38 45.39 -12.79 -21.00
CA VAL A 38 44.44 -11.80 -20.50
C VAL A 38 43.33 -12.61 -19.84
N SER A 39 43.42 -12.79 -18.52
CA SER A 39 42.38 -13.46 -17.74
C SER A 39 41.07 -12.73 -17.96
N THR A 40 40.12 -13.43 -18.57
CA THR A 40 38.73 -13.00 -18.73
C THR A 40 38.09 -12.84 -17.36
N ARG A 41 37.16 -11.87 -17.25
CA ARG A 41 36.39 -11.58 -16.03
C ARG A 41 35.75 -12.89 -15.53
N GLY A 42 36.17 -13.40 -14.37
CA GLY A 42 35.51 -14.53 -13.70
C GLY A 42 36.13 -15.93 -13.89
N ASP A 43 37.09 -16.13 -14.79
CA ASP A 43 37.72 -17.45 -15.02
C ASP A 43 38.94 -17.73 -14.12
N ASN A 44 39.05 -17.00 -13.01
CA ASN A 44 40.15 -17.15 -12.05
C ASN A 44 39.65 -17.90 -10.80
N GLU A 45 40.27 -19.03 -10.48
CA GLU A 45 39.97 -19.83 -9.28
C GLU A 45 40.02 -18.97 -7.99
N GLN A 46 40.93 -18.00 -7.93
CA GLN A 46 41.02 -17.05 -6.83
C GLN A 46 39.80 -16.13 -6.74
N ALA A 47 39.24 -15.70 -7.87
CA ALA A 47 38.02 -14.90 -7.89
C ALA A 47 36.81 -15.71 -7.40
N THR A 48 36.72 -16.99 -7.79
CA THR A 48 35.69 -17.91 -7.28
C THR A 48 35.82 -18.12 -5.78
N ARG A 49 37.04 -18.29 -5.26
CA ARG A 49 37.30 -18.40 -3.81
C ARG A 49 36.91 -17.12 -3.06
N ALA A 50 37.21 -15.95 -3.61
CA ALA A 50 36.80 -14.67 -3.02
C ALA A 50 35.27 -14.52 -2.96
N GLU A 51 34.55 -14.92 -4.01
CA GLU A 51 33.07 -14.94 -4.01
C GLU A 51 32.51 -15.96 -3.01
N GLN A 52 33.15 -17.11 -2.83
CA GLN A 52 32.76 -18.09 -1.81
C GLN A 52 32.94 -17.53 -0.39
N LEU A 53 34.04 -16.82 -0.13
CA LEU A 53 34.25 -16.15 1.16
C LEU A 53 33.15 -15.10 1.43
N ALA A 54 32.81 -14.29 0.43
CA ALA A 54 31.74 -13.30 0.54
C ALA A 54 30.39 -13.97 0.85
N ARG A 55 30.04 -15.05 0.14
CA ARG A 55 28.80 -15.83 0.36
C ARG A 55 28.74 -16.48 1.75
N ASN A 56 29.89 -16.86 2.31
CA ASN A 56 29.99 -17.45 3.64
C ASN A 56 30.02 -16.39 4.76
N GLY A 57 29.88 -15.10 4.44
CA GLY A 57 29.90 -14.00 5.40
C GLY A 57 31.30 -13.57 5.85
N ASN A 58 32.37 -14.14 5.27
CA ASN A 58 33.74 -13.70 5.56
C ASN A 58 34.12 -12.52 4.64
N LEU A 59 33.47 -11.39 4.87
CA LEU A 59 33.46 -10.22 4.00
C LEU A 59 34.81 -9.50 3.96
N GLU A 60 35.52 -9.39 5.10
CA GLU A 60 36.84 -8.77 5.16
C GLU A 60 37.88 -9.56 4.35
N ALA A 61 37.94 -10.89 4.53
CA ALA A 61 38.86 -11.73 3.76
C ALA A 61 38.53 -11.73 2.26
N ALA A 62 37.24 -11.74 1.92
CA ALA A 62 36.79 -11.62 0.54
C ALA A 62 37.24 -10.29 -0.09
N ALA A 63 37.04 -9.18 0.63
CA ALA A 63 37.46 -7.85 0.18
C ALA A 63 38.97 -7.79 -0.07
N GLN A 64 39.79 -8.33 0.84
CA GLN A 64 41.24 -8.37 0.65
C GLN A 64 41.64 -9.18 -0.58
N GLN A 65 41.04 -10.36 -0.80
CA GLN A 65 41.32 -11.15 -2.00
C GLN A 65 40.92 -10.44 -3.29
N PHE A 66 39.80 -9.71 -3.30
CA PHE A 66 39.42 -8.89 -4.43
C PHE A 66 40.40 -7.72 -4.67
N LEU A 67 40.91 -7.09 -3.61
CA LEU A 67 41.94 -6.05 -3.74
C LEU A 67 43.25 -6.61 -4.31
N ASP A 68 43.68 -7.79 -3.86
CA ASP A 68 44.87 -8.46 -4.37
C ASP A 68 44.71 -8.82 -5.85
N LEU A 69 43.56 -9.36 -6.24
CA LEU A 69 43.20 -9.62 -7.63
C LEU A 69 43.18 -8.34 -8.47
N ALA A 70 42.69 -7.24 -7.90
CA ALA A 70 42.67 -5.94 -8.58
C ALA A 70 44.09 -5.39 -8.80
N ALA A 71 45.01 -5.60 -7.86
CA ALA A 71 46.41 -5.18 -7.95
C ALA A 71 47.19 -5.99 -9.00
N GLN A 72 46.82 -7.27 -9.17
CA GLN A 72 47.40 -8.17 -10.18
C GLN A 72 46.78 -7.99 -11.57
N SER A 73 45.63 -7.32 -11.65
CA SER A 73 44.87 -7.12 -12.89
C SER A 73 45.06 -5.72 -13.48
N GLY A 74 44.88 -5.59 -14.79
CA GLY A 74 44.85 -4.31 -15.50
C GLY A 74 43.45 -3.92 -15.98
N GLY A 75 43.29 -2.66 -16.36
CA GLY A 75 42.13 -2.19 -17.13
C GLY A 75 40.78 -2.47 -16.47
N SER A 76 39.90 -3.15 -17.19
CA SER A 76 38.51 -3.42 -16.79
C SER A 76 38.39 -4.44 -15.67
N ALA A 77 39.26 -5.46 -15.64
CA ALA A 77 39.26 -6.47 -14.57
C ALA A 77 39.65 -5.86 -13.21
N SER A 78 40.65 -4.98 -13.18
CA SER A 78 41.03 -4.25 -11.95
C SER A 78 39.88 -3.39 -11.40
N ALA A 79 39.16 -2.70 -12.30
CA ALA A 79 38.00 -1.89 -11.92
C ALA A 79 36.85 -2.74 -11.34
N TYR A 80 36.57 -3.89 -11.96
CA TYR A 80 35.58 -4.85 -11.46
C TYR A 80 35.93 -5.35 -10.05
N TYR A 81 37.17 -5.82 -9.84
CA TYR A 81 37.56 -6.38 -8.55
C TYR A 81 37.61 -5.32 -7.44
N ARG A 82 38.01 -4.07 -7.74
CA ARG A 82 37.90 -2.97 -6.78
C ARG A 82 36.46 -2.66 -6.38
N LEU A 83 35.53 -2.69 -7.34
CA LEU A 83 34.12 -2.50 -7.07
C LEU A 83 33.58 -3.61 -6.17
N ARG A 84 33.89 -4.89 -6.47
CA ARG A 84 33.52 -6.03 -5.61
C ARG A 84 34.10 -5.93 -4.21
N ALA A 85 35.37 -5.55 -4.09
CA ALA A 85 35.99 -5.30 -2.78
C ALA A 85 35.26 -4.22 -1.99
N GLY A 86 34.93 -3.10 -2.63
CA GLY A 86 34.16 -2.01 -2.03
C GLY A 86 32.78 -2.44 -1.55
N GLU A 87 32.08 -3.28 -2.31
CA GLU A 87 30.79 -3.84 -1.91
C GLU A 87 30.91 -4.80 -0.72
N CYS A 88 31.93 -5.66 -0.68
CA CYS A 88 32.18 -6.51 0.49
C CYS A 88 32.49 -5.69 1.75
N LEU A 89 33.26 -4.61 1.61
CA LEU A 89 33.58 -3.71 2.74
C LEU A 89 32.35 -2.94 3.22
N ARG A 90 31.48 -2.50 2.30
CA ARG A 90 30.17 -1.94 2.64
C ARG A 90 29.31 -2.95 3.41
N ASP A 91 29.21 -4.18 2.92
CA ASP A 91 28.41 -5.23 3.60
C ASP A 91 28.97 -5.56 4.99
N ASN A 92 30.26 -5.33 5.20
CA ASN A 92 30.93 -5.46 6.50
C ASN A 92 30.75 -4.22 7.41
N GLY A 93 30.09 -3.16 6.92
CA GLY A 93 29.89 -1.89 7.63
C GLY A 93 31.07 -0.92 7.59
N ASP A 94 32.17 -1.24 6.89
CA ASP A 94 33.34 -0.36 6.77
C ASP A 94 33.24 0.53 5.51
N ILE A 95 32.40 1.56 5.61
CA ILE A 95 32.13 2.51 4.52
C ILE A 95 33.38 3.29 4.10
N GLU A 96 34.27 3.60 5.04
CA GLU A 96 35.52 4.33 4.74
C GLU A 96 36.55 3.46 4.02
N ALA A 97 36.66 2.16 4.36
CA ALA A 97 37.44 1.23 3.56
C ALA A 97 36.84 1.02 2.17
N ALA A 98 35.51 0.94 2.05
CA ALA A 98 34.83 0.86 0.77
C ALA A 98 35.18 2.08 -0.11
N ALA A 99 35.16 3.29 0.47
CA ALA A 99 35.54 4.53 -0.22
C ALA A 99 36.99 4.50 -0.73
N ARG A 100 37.93 3.95 0.06
CA ARG A 100 39.34 3.77 -0.36
C ARG A 100 39.46 2.75 -1.50
N ALA A 101 38.74 1.63 -1.42
CA ALA A 101 38.81 0.57 -2.43
C ALA A 101 38.38 1.06 -3.82
N ILE A 102 37.32 1.89 -3.88
CA ILE A 102 36.75 2.37 -5.14
C ILE A 102 37.38 3.65 -5.70
N GLY A 103 38.18 4.38 -4.90
CA GLY A 103 38.69 5.71 -5.28
C GLY A 103 39.48 5.78 -6.59
N ASP A 104 40.12 4.67 -6.99
CA ASP A 104 40.91 4.59 -8.24
C ASP A 104 40.11 4.10 -9.46
N ILE A 105 38.81 3.80 -9.29
CA ILE A 105 37.98 3.25 -10.36
C ILE A 105 37.70 4.33 -11.41
N ARG A 106 38.09 4.05 -12.65
CA ARG A 106 37.72 4.88 -13.80
C ARG A 106 36.42 4.35 -14.40
N ARG A 107 35.32 5.10 -14.28
CA ARG A 107 33.97 4.73 -14.75
C ARG A 107 33.94 4.10 -16.15
N LYS A 108 34.69 4.64 -17.12
CA LYS A 108 34.76 4.12 -18.51
C LYS A 108 35.32 2.69 -18.65
N ARG A 109 35.90 2.12 -17.58
CA ARG A 109 36.42 0.75 -17.54
C ARG A 109 35.38 -0.24 -16.98
N LEU A 110 34.27 0.26 -16.48
CA LEU A 110 33.13 -0.53 -16.03
C LEU A 110 32.20 -0.83 -17.21
N GLY A 111 31.49 -1.96 -17.15
CA GLY A 111 30.52 -2.39 -18.16
C GLY A 111 29.28 -3.01 -17.52
N GLY A 112 28.20 -3.16 -18.29
CA GLY A 112 26.93 -3.69 -17.78
C GLY A 112 26.34 -2.80 -16.67
N ASP A 113 25.95 -3.41 -15.55
CA ASP A 113 25.37 -2.75 -14.38
C ASP A 113 26.42 -2.16 -13.40
N GLU A 114 27.71 -2.41 -13.65
CA GLU A 114 28.81 -1.96 -12.80
C GLU A 114 28.85 -0.43 -12.56
N PRO A 115 28.59 0.46 -13.54
CA PRO A 115 28.55 1.90 -13.29
C PRO A 115 27.47 2.30 -12.28
N LEU A 116 26.29 1.66 -12.35
CA LEU A 116 25.20 1.91 -11.41
C LEU A 116 25.56 1.39 -10.01
N ARG A 117 26.18 0.22 -9.92
CA ARG A 117 26.67 -0.32 -8.64
C ARG A 117 27.69 0.60 -7.98
N LEU A 118 28.58 1.19 -8.77
CA LEU A 118 29.50 2.23 -8.32
C LEU A 118 28.74 3.46 -7.82
N ASP A 119 27.78 3.98 -8.60
CA ASP A 119 26.97 5.15 -8.20
C ASP A 119 26.23 4.93 -6.88
N LEU A 120 25.66 3.74 -6.67
CA LEU A 120 24.98 3.38 -5.44
C LEU A 120 25.94 3.34 -4.24
N LEU A 121 27.15 2.82 -4.43
CA LEU A 121 28.16 2.81 -3.37
C LEU A 121 28.70 4.21 -3.08
N GLU A 122 28.95 5.03 -4.11
CA GLU A 122 29.34 6.43 -3.93
C GLU A 122 28.24 7.27 -3.26
N ALA A 123 26.97 7.04 -3.59
CA ALA A 123 25.84 7.73 -2.98
C ALA A 123 25.72 7.39 -1.49
N GLU A 124 25.90 6.12 -1.13
CA GLU A 124 25.88 5.67 0.26
C GLU A 124 27.03 6.28 1.07
N ILE A 125 28.25 6.32 0.51
CA ILE A 125 29.39 7.00 1.12
C ILE A 125 29.11 8.50 1.30
N ALA A 126 28.49 9.14 0.30
CA ALA A 126 28.15 10.55 0.38
C ALA A 126 27.13 10.83 1.49
N LEU A 127 26.11 9.96 1.67
CA LEU A 127 25.15 10.07 2.77
C LEU A 127 25.82 9.92 4.13
N GLU A 128 26.74 8.96 4.30
CA GLU A 128 27.49 8.78 5.55
C GLU A 128 28.34 10.01 5.88
N ARG A 129 28.88 10.66 4.85
CA ARG A 129 29.66 11.90 4.96
C ARG A 129 28.79 13.16 5.04
N LYS A 130 27.47 13.01 5.17
CA LYS A 130 26.48 14.11 5.25
C LYS A 130 26.51 15.04 4.03
N ASP A 131 26.74 14.48 2.84
CA ASP A 131 26.66 15.14 1.54
C ASP A 131 25.49 14.56 0.70
N PRO A 132 24.23 14.88 1.05
CA PRO A 132 23.06 14.35 0.35
C PRO A 132 22.88 14.96 -1.05
N GLN A 133 23.52 16.09 -1.36
CA GLN A 133 23.48 16.69 -2.70
C GLN A 133 24.28 15.85 -3.69
N ARG A 134 25.47 15.38 -3.28
CA ARG A 134 26.25 14.44 -4.08
C ARG A 134 25.52 13.12 -4.30
N ALA A 135 24.88 12.59 -3.26
CA ALA A 135 24.07 11.38 -3.37
C ALA A 135 22.92 11.56 -4.38
N ALA A 136 22.19 12.68 -4.33
CA ALA A 136 21.09 12.96 -5.25
C ALA A 136 21.55 13.01 -6.71
N ALA A 137 22.71 13.65 -6.97
CA ALA A 137 23.29 13.72 -8.31
C ALA A 137 23.65 12.33 -8.88
N LEU A 138 24.08 11.40 -8.02
CA LEU A 138 24.42 10.01 -8.39
C LEU A 138 23.18 9.14 -8.64
N LEU A 139 22.05 9.44 -7.98
CA LEU A 139 20.82 8.65 -8.04
C LEU A 139 19.84 9.11 -9.13
N THR A 140 20.25 10.07 -9.97
CA THR A 140 19.48 10.60 -11.11
C THR A 140 19.52 9.61 -12.28
N ILE A 141 18.70 8.56 -12.18
CA ILE A 141 18.64 7.44 -13.13
C ILE A 141 17.18 7.24 -13.54
N ALA A 142 16.93 7.01 -14.83
CA ALA A 142 15.58 6.73 -15.33
C ALA A 142 15.07 5.39 -14.77
N GLU A 143 13.81 5.34 -14.31
CA GLU A 143 13.25 4.16 -13.63
C GLU A 143 13.32 2.89 -14.50
N ASP A 144 13.03 3.02 -15.80
CA ASP A 144 13.08 1.94 -16.79
C ASP A 144 14.49 1.37 -17.03
N SER A 145 15.53 2.12 -16.66
CA SER A 145 16.93 1.73 -16.83
C SER A 145 17.51 1.00 -15.61
N ILE A 146 16.75 0.88 -14.52
CA ILE A 146 17.20 0.24 -13.28
C ILE A 146 17.01 -1.28 -13.37
N PRO A 147 18.09 -2.08 -13.29
CA PRO A 147 18.00 -3.54 -13.19
C PRO A 147 17.22 -3.98 -11.95
N ASP A 148 16.42 -5.04 -12.07
CA ASP A 148 15.53 -5.51 -10.98
C ASP A 148 16.31 -5.83 -9.69
N ASN A 149 17.50 -6.43 -9.81
CA ASN A 149 18.38 -6.76 -8.68
C ASN A 149 18.93 -5.53 -7.93
N LEU A 150 18.92 -4.35 -8.54
CA LEU A 150 19.42 -3.10 -7.95
C LEU A 150 18.29 -2.15 -7.53
N ARG A 151 17.05 -2.42 -7.96
CA ARG A 151 15.92 -1.51 -7.75
C ARG A 151 15.64 -1.22 -6.27
N LEU A 152 15.66 -2.25 -5.41
CA LEU A 152 15.47 -2.06 -3.96
C LEU A 152 16.52 -1.11 -3.38
N ARG A 153 17.80 -1.30 -3.75
CA ARG A 153 18.90 -0.46 -3.26
C ARG A 153 18.82 0.97 -3.78
N VAL A 154 18.40 1.17 -5.03
CA VAL A 154 18.16 2.51 -5.59
C VAL A 154 17.06 3.23 -4.82
N LEU A 155 15.92 2.58 -4.60
CA LEU A 155 14.77 3.18 -3.89
C LEU A 155 15.13 3.53 -2.44
N GLU A 156 15.81 2.63 -1.73
CA GLU A 156 16.23 2.90 -0.35
C GLU A 156 17.21 4.08 -0.26
N LEU A 157 18.22 4.14 -1.14
CA LEU A 157 19.17 5.26 -1.14
C LEU A 157 18.51 6.58 -1.57
N ARG A 158 17.54 6.55 -2.49
CA ARG A 158 16.75 7.74 -2.86
C ARG A 158 15.96 8.26 -1.67
N ALA A 159 15.22 7.38 -0.98
CA ALA A 159 14.45 7.76 0.20
C ALA A 159 15.34 8.40 1.29
N ARG A 160 16.47 7.77 1.61
CA ARG A 160 17.45 8.32 2.58
C ARG A 160 18.04 9.65 2.13
N THR A 161 18.28 9.81 0.83
CA THR A 161 18.81 11.04 0.24
C THR A 161 17.81 12.18 0.32
N ASP A 162 16.56 11.93 -0.03
CA ASP A 162 15.48 12.92 0.04
C ASP A 162 15.26 13.37 1.49
N GLU A 163 15.26 12.43 2.42
CA GLU A 163 15.14 12.71 3.85
C GLU A 163 16.30 13.56 4.38
N ALA A 164 17.54 13.22 4.01
CA ALA A 164 18.74 13.98 4.37
C ALA A 164 18.78 15.38 3.73
N ASN A 165 18.14 15.57 2.57
CA ASN A 165 17.94 16.88 1.94
C ASN A 165 16.76 17.67 2.56
N GLY A 166 16.00 17.05 3.47
CA GLY A 166 14.84 17.66 4.12
C GLY A 166 13.53 17.55 3.32
N ASP A 167 13.53 16.88 2.16
CA ASP A 167 12.30 16.59 1.40
C ASP A 167 11.63 15.31 1.91
N ARG A 168 10.98 15.45 3.05
CA ARG A 168 10.25 14.35 3.71
C ARG A 168 9.13 13.78 2.84
N PHE A 169 8.49 14.62 2.01
CA PHE A 169 7.40 14.16 1.16
C PHE A 169 7.92 13.26 0.04
N ALA A 170 9.01 13.66 -0.63
CA ALA A 170 9.67 12.81 -1.62
C ALA A 170 10.19 11.50 -1.00
N ALA A 171 10.81 11.58 0.18
CA ALA A 171 11.28 10.41 0.92
C ALA A 171 10.14 9.42 1.20
N ALA A 172 9.02 9.90 1.77
CA ALA A 172 7.86 9.06 2.06
C ALA A 172 7.26 8.44 0.79
N ARG A 173 7.20 9.19 -0.32
CA ARG A 173 6.70 8.67 -1.61
C ARG A 173 7.56 7.53 -2.15
N THR A 174 8.88 7.69 -2.11
CA THR A 174 9.82 6.65 -2.56
C THR A 174 9.71 5.42 -1.64
N ARG A 175 9.57 5.61 -0.32
CA ARG A 175 9.35 4.50 0.64
C ARG A 175 8.01 3.78 0.42
N ALA A 176 6.95 4.51 0.09
CA ALA A 176 5.66 3.91 -0.27
C ALA A 176 5.75 3.05 -1.53
N THR A 177 6.55 3.48 -2.52
CA THR A 177 6.85 2.68 -3.72
C THR A 177 7.70 1.44 -3.39
N LEU A 178 8.63 1.57 -2.44
CA LEU A 178 9.48 0.49 -1.95
C LEU A 178 8.68 -0.58 -1.19
N ASP A 179 7.66 -0.18 -0.41
CA ASP A 179 6.87 -1.08 0.44
C ASP A 179 6.32 -2.31 -0.31
N ALA A 180 5.82 -2.09 -1.53
CA ALA A 180 5.26 -3.12 -2.39
C ALA A 180 6.27 -4.20 -2.82
N ARG A 181 7.57 -3.99 -2.58
CA ARG A 181 8.66 -4.89 -2.96
C ARG A 181 9.41 -5.49 -1.77
N LEU A 182 9.13 -5.04 -0.55
CA LEU A 182 9.68 -5.59 0.68
C LEU A 182 8.76 -6.67 1.21
N ASP A 183 9.21 -7.53 2.13
CA ASP A 183 8.37 -8.49 2.84
C ASP A 183 8.86 -8.64 4.29
N GLY A 184 8.02 -9.20 5.16
CA GLY A 184 8.38 -9.50 6.56
C GLY A 184 8.92 -8.28 7.32
N HIS A 185 10.00 -8.48 8.08
CA HIS A 185 10.57 -7.46 8.95
C HIS A 185 11.03 -6.19 8.21
N ASP A 186 11.62 -6.33 7.01
CA ASP A 186 12.09 -5.18 6.23
C ASP A 186 10.92 -4.29 5.82
N ARG A 187 9.77 -4.90 5.46
CA ARG A 187 8.55 -4.17 5.17
C ARG A 187 8.06 -3.43 6.42
N ASP A 188 7.98 -4.09 7.57
CA ASP A 188 7.52 -3.47 8.82
C ASP A 188 8.37 -2.26 9.24
N VAL A 189 9.69 -2.36 9.08
CA VAL A 189 10.63 -1.24 9.32
C VAL A 189 10.36 -0.09 8.35
N ASN A 190 10.23 -0.38 7.05
CA ASN A 190 9.95 0.65 6.04
C ASN A 190 8.61 1.36 6.31
N ARG A 191 7.56 0.62 6.68
CA ARG A 191 6.23 1.19 7.03
C ARG A 191 6.32 2.15 8.22
N THR A 192 7.06 1.75 9.24
CA THR A 192 7.33 2.61 10.40
C THR A 192 8.01 3.91 9.97
N GLN A 193 9.04 3.82 9.12
CA GLN A 193 9.75 4.99 8.60
C GLN A 193 8.87 5.89 7.73
N ILE A 194 7.93 5.34 6.93
CA ILE A 194 6.95 6.15 6.17
C ILE A 194 6.13 6.99 7.14
N ILE A 195 5.54 6.36 8.16
CA ILE A 195 4.70 7.04 9.15
C ILE A 195 5.50 8.07 9.93
N GLU A 196 6.72 7.76 10.37
CA GLU A 196 7.60 8.71 11.06
C GLU A 196 7.93 9.93 10.19
N THR A 197 8.26 9.69 8.91
CA THR A 197 8.59 10.75 7.94
C THR A 197 7.40 11.68 7.71
N LEU A 198 6.21 11.12 7.49
CA LEU A 198 4.96 11.88 7.32
C LEU A 198 4.54 12.56 8.62
N SER A 199 4.78 11.92 9.77
CA SER A 199 4.47 12.46 11.09
C SER A 199 5.33 13.66 11.48
N ALA A 200 6.36 13.98 10.71
CA ALA A 200 7.12 15.21 10.90
C ALA A 200 6.59 16.39 10.06
N LEU A 201 5.53 16.19 9.26
CA LEU A 201 4.80 17.23 8.54
C LEU A 201 3.54 17.65 9.31
N ASP A 202 3.07 18.88 9.11
CA ASP A 202 1.83 19.37 9.70
C ASP A 202 0.59 18.88 8.93
N ASP A 203 -0.57 18.88 9.61
CA ASP A 203 -1.82 18.34 9.06
C ASP A 203 -2.28 19.08 7.80
N LYS A 204 -2.05 20.39 7.71
CA LYS A 204 -2.45 21.18 6.53
C LYS A 204 -1.63 20.77 5.33
N THR A 205 -0.30 20.68 5.48
CA THR A 205 0.59 20.20 4.42
C THR A 205 0.20 18.80 3.94
N LEU A 206 -0.09 17.87 4.86
CA LEU A 206 -0.52 16.51 4.51
C LEU A 206 -1.83 16.50 3.71
N LYS A 207 -2.84 17.26 4.15
CA LYS A 207 -4.14 17.38 3.46
C LYS A 207 -3.99 18.00 2.07
N ASP A 208 -3.25 19.11 1.97
CA ASP A 208 -3.03 19.81 0.70
C ASP A 208 -2.28 18.92 -0.31
N ARG A 209 -1.29 18.14 0.16
CA ARG A 209 -0.57 17.17 -0.67
C ARG A 209 -1.48 16.03 -1.11
N ALA A 210 -2.25 15.44 -0.20
CA ALA A 210 -3.17 14.35 -0.52
C ALA A 210 -4.19 14.74 -1.59
N ALA A 211 -4.74 15.96 -1.53
CA ALA A 211 -5.67 16.49 -2.53
C ALA A 211 -5.08 16.61 -3.94
N SER A 212 -3.74 16.65 -4.07
CA SER A 212 -3.04 16.69 -5.37
C SER A 212 -2.68 15.30 -5.91
N LEU A 213 -2.86 14.25 -5.12
CA LEU A 213 -2.55 12.88 -5.52
C LEU A 213 -3.71 12.27 -6.32
N ARG A 214 -3.36 11.28 -7.15
CA ARG A 214 -4.38 10.45 -7.78
C ARG A 214 -4.95 9.47 -6.75
N PRO A 215 -6.20 9.01 -6.89
CA PRO A 215 -6.80 8.02 -5.99
C PRO A 215 -6.00 6.72 -5.87
N ASP A 216 -5.21 6.38 -6.91
CA ASP A 216 -4.38 5.18 -6.98
C ASP A 216 -2.90 5.41 -6.58
N ASP A 217 -2.53 6.59 -6.06
CA ASP A 217 -1.15 6.86 -5.64
C ASP A 217 -0.77 6.06 -4.39
N SER A 218 0.37 5.36 -4.44
CA SER A 218 0.88 4.52 -3.35
C SER A 218 1.07 5.25 -2.02
N LEU A 219 1.26 6.58 -2.04
CA LEU A 219 1.47 7.39 -0.83
C LEU A 219 0.16 7.75 -0.12
N LEU A 220 -0.97 7.81 -0.84
CA LEU A 220 -2.24 8.30 -0.30
C LEU A 220 -2.69 7.53 0.95
N PRO A 221 -2.66 6.18 1.00
CA PRO A 221 -3.11 5.47 2.19
C PRO A 221 -2.23 5.73 3.43
N TRP A 222 -0.92 5.99 3.23
CA TRP A 222 -0.02 6.35 4.33
C TRP A 222 -0.30 7.73 4.89
N ILE A 223 -0.68 8.69 4.04
CA ILE A 223 -1.13 10.02 4.49
C ILE A 223 -2.44 9.89 5.28
N GLU A 224 -3.40 9.10 4.77
CA GLU A 224 -4.66 8.83 5.45
C GLU A 224 -4.45 8.18 6.82
N GLN A 225 -3.57 7.18 6.90
CA GLN A 225 -3.20 6.52 8.15
C GLN A 225 -2.57 7.51 9.13
N THR A 226 -1.61 8.33 8.67
CA THR A 226 -0.94 9.35 9.50
C THR A 226 -1.95 10.37 10.06
N LEU A 227 -2.86 10.85 9.22
CA LEU A 227 -3.92 11.78 9.64
C LEU A 227 -4.86 11.11 10.65
N ARG A 228 -5.27 9.85 10.40
CA ARG A 228 -6.15 9.10 11.30
C ARG A 228 -5.54 8.92 12.69
N MET A 229 -4.24 8.63 12.78
CA MET A 229 -3.52 8.55 14.06
C MET A 229 -3.57 9.85 14.85
N ARG A 230 -3.76 11.00 14.18
CA ARG A 230 -3.91 12.33 14.78
C ARG A 230 -5.37 12.77 14.98
N GLY A 231 -6.33 11.87 14.77
CA GLY A 231 -7.76 12.20 14.84
C GLY A 231 -8.24 13.11 13.72
N GLN A 232 -7.51 13.15 12.60
CA GLN A 232 -7.86 13.84 11.37
C GLN A 232 -8.23 12.83 10.30
N ILE A 233 -9.00 13.25 9.31
CA ILE A 233 -9.26 12.45 8.10
C ILE A 233 -9.34 13.38 6.90
N LEU A 234 -9.18 12.81 5.71
CA LEU A 234 -9.42 13.51 4.47
C LEU A 234 -10.91 13.59 4.15
N PRO A 235 -11.37 14.66 3.48
CA PRO A 235 -12.65 14.62 2.79
C PRO A 235 -12.65 13.46 1.80
N ARG A 236 -13.80 12.82 1.64
CA ARG A 236 -13.95 11.64 0.79
C ARG A 236 -14.63 12.03 -0.50
N GLU A 237 -14.12 11.54 -1.61
CA GLU A 237 -14.88 11.53 -2.84
C GLU A 237 -16.00 10.49 -2.69
N VAL A 238 -17.25 10.94 -2.60
CA VAL A 238 -18.40 10.04 -2.52
C VAL A 238 -18.59 9.40 -3.90
N PRO A 239 -18.46 8.06 -4.04
CA PRO A 239 -18.63 7.42 -5.33
C PRO A 239 -20.02 7.67 -5.89
N ARG A 240 -20.10 8.15 -7.13
CA ARG A 240 -21.35 8.35 -7.86
C ARG A 240 -21.43 7.34 -9.01
N PRO A 241 -21.84 6.08 -8.75
CA PRO A 241 -21.92 5.08 -9.79
C PRO A 241 -22.91 5.53 -10.88
N GLN A 242 -22.40 5.80 -12.08
CA GLN A 242 -23.23 6.27 -13.21
C GLN A 242 -23.67 5.14 -14.14
N ARG A 243 -23.15 3.93 -13.92
CA ARG A 243 -23.50 2.73 -14.70
C ARG A 243 -23.79 1.55 -13.79
N PRO A 244 -24.72 0.65 -14.16
CA PRO A 244 -24.94 -0.59 -13.44
C PRO A 244 -23.70 -1.47 -13.42
N VAL A 245 -23.49 -2.17 -12.30
CA VAL A 245 -22.47 -3.22 -12.20
C VAL A 245 -22.71 -4.27 -13.28
N GLY A 246 -21.63 -4.67 -13.94
CA GLY A 246 -21.69 -5.64 -15.01
C GLY A 246 -22.25 -5.10 -16.32
N THR A 247 -22.09 -3.80 -16.58
CA THR A 247 -22.18 -3.25 -17.92
C THR A 247 -21.17 -3.98 -18.84
N LEU A 248 -21.59 -4.34 -20.05
CA LEU A 248 -20.70 -4.97 -21.03
C LEU A 248 -19.70 -3.95 -21.56
N MET A 249 -18.42 -4.30 -21.53
CA MET A 249 -17.31 -3.50 -22.03
C MET A 249 -16.52 -4.26 -23.07
N PRO A 250 -16.03 -3.58 -24.12
CA PRO A 250 -15.07 -4.19 -25.03
C PRO A 250 -13.75 -4.43 -24.30
N ASP A 251 -13.23 -5.65 -24.36
CA ASP A 251 -11.85 -5.97 -23.96
C ASP A 251 -10.87 -5.63 -25.10
N ALA A 252 -9.56 -5.90 -24.93
CA ALA A 252 -8.50 -5.61 -25.90
C ALA A 252 -8.72 -6.26 -27.28
N ASP A 253 -9.51 -7.33 -27.36
CA ASP A 253 -9.92 -8.02 -28.60
C ASP A 253 -11.29 -7.56 -29.13
N ASN A 254 -11.87 -6.51 -28.54
CA ASN A 254 -13.21 -5.98 -28.82
C ASN A 254 -14.36 -6.96 -28.52
N SER A 255 -14.10 -8.03 -27.74
CA SER A 255 -15.15 -8.89 -27.18
C SER A 255 -15.86 -8.18 -26.02
N LEU A 256 -17.18 -8.31 -25.95
CA LEU A 256 -17.96 -7.72 -24.86
C LEU A 256 -17.89 -8.61 -23.63
N GLN A 257 -17.13 -8.17 -22.62
CA GLN A 257 -17.09 -8.81 -21.31
C GLN A 257 -17.80 -7.96 -20.26
N ARG A 258 -18.36 -8.62 -19.26
CA ARG A 258 -18.98 -7.94 -18.13
C ARG A 258 -17.89 -7.21 -17.33
N GLU A 259 -18.02 -5.91 -17.13
CA GLU A 259 -17.07 -5.12 -16.34
C GLU A 259 -16.76 -5.79 -14.99
N GLY A 260 -15.47 -5.92 -14.66
CA GLY A 260 -15.00 -6.49 -13.40
C GLY A 260 -15.18 -8.00 -13.27
N PHE A 261 -15.62 -8.69 -14.32
CA PHE A 261 -15.75 -10.14 -14.30
C PHE A 261 -14.40 -10.82 -14.52
N SER A 262 -13.89 -11.48 -13.48
CA SER A 262 -12.79 -12.44 -13.58
C SER A 262 -13.36 -13.82 -13.30
N ALA A 263 -13.36 -14.70 -14.30
CA ALA A 263 -13.78 -16.08 -14.10
C ALA A 263 -12.82 -16.76 -13.10
N VAL A 264 -13.35 -17.10 -11.93
CA VAL A 264 -12.65 -17.89 -10.90
C VAL A 264 -13.39 -19.21 -10.73
N ARG A 265 -12.67 -20.31 -10.56
CA ARG A 265 -13.32 -21.63 -10.39
C ARG A 265 -13.97 -21.79 -9.02
N GLN A 266 -13.36 -21.20 -7.99
CA GLN A 266 -13.79 -21.31 -6.61
C GLN A 266 -13.57 -19.98 -5.89
N VAL A 267 -14.60 -19.55 -5.15
CA VAL A 267 -14.56 -18.42 -4.22
C VAL A 267 -14.70 -18.96 -2.81
N ALA A 268 -13.73 -18.62 -1.96
CA ALA A 268 -13.81 -18.93 -0.54
C ALA A 268 -14.44 -17.77 0.24
N ILE A 269 -15.36 -18.09 1.14
CA ILE A 269 -16.02 -17.14 2.04
C ILE A 269 -15.51 -17.38 3.47
N LEU A 270 -14.75 -16.44 4.00
CA LEU A 270 -14.16 -16.48 5.33
C LEU A 270 -14.98 -15.62 6.28
N LEU A 271 -15.72 -16.26 7.17
CA LEU A 271 -16.58 -15.58 8.15
C LEU A 271 -16.44 -16.23 9.52
N PRO A 272 -16.56 -15.46 10.62
CA PRO A 272 -16.60 -16.02 11.97
C PRO A 272 -17.97 -16.65 12.19
N LEU A 273 -18.10 -17.95 11.90
CA LEU A 273 -19.34 -18.73 12.02
C LEU A 273 -19.58 -19.22 13.45
N THR A 274 -18.64 -18.95 14.35
CA THR A 274 -18.73 -19.23 15.78
C THR A 274 -18.46 -17.97 16.61
N GLY A 275 -18.91 -17.98 17.87
CA GLY A 275 -18.68 -16.87 18.80
C GLY A 275 -19.68 -15.71 18.68
N PRO A 276 -19.35 -14.54 19.25
CA PRO A 276 -20.31 -13.44 19.47
C PRO A 276 -20.91 -12.83 18.20
N VAL A 277 -20.20 -12.91 17.08
CA VAL A 277 -20.59 -12.30 15.79
C VAL A 277 -21.20 -13.30 14.80
N ALA A 278 -21.39 -14.57 15.19
CA ALA A 278 -21.88 -15.63 14.33
C ALA A 278 -23.24 -15.31 13.68
N GLY A 279 -24.13 -14.62 14.40
CA GLY A 279 -25.43 -14.20 13.86
C GLY A 279 -25.29 -13.23 12.68
N VAL A 280 -24.41 -12.23 12.79
CA VAL A 280 -24.12 -11.28 11.70
C VAL A 280 -23.46 -11.99 10.53
N SER A 281 -22.50 -12.88 10.80
CA SER A 281 -21.85 -13.71 9.79
C SER A 281 -22.83 -14.58 9.02
N GLN A 282 -23.83 -15.16 9.70
CA GLN A 282 -24.85 -15.97 9.06
C GLN A 282 -25.69 -15.14 8.09
N SER A 283 -26.14 -13.93 8.48
CA SER A 283 -26.87 -13.04 7.58
C SER A 283 -26.04 -12.65 6.34
N ILE A 284 -24.73 -12.42 6.50
CA ILE A 284 -23.83 -12.15 5.37
C ILE A 284 -23.75 -13.39 4.44
N LEU A 285 -23.54 -14.57 5.02
CA LEU A 285 -23.44 -15.83 4.27
C LEU A 285 -24.72 -16.13 3.49
N ASP A 286 -25.88 -15.91 4.12
CA ASP A 286 -27.19 -16.08 3.51
C ASP A 286 -27.40 -15.09 2.36
N GLY A 287 -26.91 -13.85 2.50
CA GLY A 287 -26.86 -12.88 1.41
C GLY A 287 -26.03 -13.35 0.21
N PHE A 288 -24.86 -13.95 0.45
CA PHE A 288 -24.03 -14.55 -0.60
C PHE A 288 -24.75 -15.69 -1.32
N TYR A 289 -25.37 -16.62 -0.57
CA TYR A 289 -26.10 -17.73 -1.18
C TYR A 289 -27.38 -17.28 -1.89
N ALA A 290 -28.09 -16.29 -1.35
CA ALA A 290 -29.27 -15.72 -2.01
C ALA A 290 -28.90 -15.12 -3.38
N ALA A 291 -27.79 -14.38 -3.45
CA ALA A 291 -27.27 -13.86 -4.72
C ALA A 291 -26.81 -14.99 -5.65
N TYR A 292 -26.09 -15.98 -5.12
CA TYR A 292 -25.57 -17.13 -5.89
C TYR A 292 -26.67 -17.99 -6.52
N PHE A 293 -27.76 -18.23 -5.79
CA PHE A 293 -28.89 -19.01 -6.30
C PHE A 293 -29.85 -18.20 -7.17
N ALA A 294 -29.79 -16.87 -7.11
CA ALA A 294 -30.51 -15.99 -8.03
C ALA A 294 -29.75 -15.75 -9.35
N ASP A 295 -28.46 -16.06 -9.41
CA ASP A 295 -27.67 -16.01 -10.65
C ASP A 295 -27.90 -17.27 -11.49
N ASP A 296 -28.57 -17.09 -12.63
CA ASP A 296 -28.86 -18.15 -13.60
C ASP A 296 -27.66 -18.48 -14.50
N ASN A 297 -26.50 -17.84 -14.30
CA ASN A 297 -25.29 -18.11 -15.07
C ASN A 297 -24.74 -19.52 -14.78
N GLY A 298 -24.59 -20.32 -15.85
CA GLY A 298 -24.03 -21.68 -15.78
C GLY A 298 -22.56 -21.74 -15.38
N ASP A 299 -21.82 -20.64 -15.52
CA ASP A 299 -20.38 -20.53 -15.22
C ASP A 299 -20.09 -19.92 -13.84
N ARG A 300 -21.04 -19.99 -12.90
CA ARG A 300 -20.84 -19.48 -11.55
C ARG A 300 -19.75 -20.25 -10.78
N PRO A 301 -18.92 -19.57 -9.97
CA PRO A 301 -17.85 -20.21 -9.21
C PRO A 301 -18.39 -21.15 -8.13
N LEU A 302 -17.65 -22.19 -7.77
CA LEU A 302 -17.93 -22.95 -6.56
C LEU A 302 -17.76 -22.04 -5.33
N LEU A 303 -18.80 -21.91 -4.51
CA LEU A 303 -18.72 -21.24 -3.21
C LEU A 303 -18.35 -22.25 -2.12
N ARG A 304 -17.36 -21.91 -1.28
CA ARG A 304 -17.01 -22.69 -0.09
C ARG A 304 -16.78 -21.77 1.10
N SER A 305 -17.48 -22.03 2.21
CA SER A 305 -17.33 -21.26 3.44
C SER A 305 -16.29 -21.88 4.37
N TYR A 306 -15.61 -21.02 5.12
CA TYR A 306 -14.60 -21.36 6.12
C TYR A 306 -14.87 -20.55 7.37
N ASP A 307 -14.92 -21.23 8.52
CA ASP A 307 -15.02 -20.54 9.81
C ASP A 307 -13.68 -19.92 10.17
N THR A 308 -13.65 -18.60 10.35
CA THR A 308 -12.47 -17.88 10.81
C THR A 308 -12.31 -17.89 12.33
N GLY A 309 -13.28 -18.45 13.06
CA GLY A 309 -13.26 -18.51 14.52
C GLY A 309 -13.31 -17.12 15.17
N THR A 310 -12.66 -16.99 16.33
CA THR A 310 -12.69 -15.77 17.16
C THR A 310 -11.33 -15.10 17.32
N THR A 311 -10.30 -15.56 16.60
CA THR A 311 -8.94 -15.03 16.70
C THR A 311 -8.33 -14.75 15.32
N PRO A 312 -7.45 -13.74 15.20
CA PRO A 312 -6.77 -13.46 13.94
C PRO A 312 -5.97 -14.65 13.38
N GLN A 313 -5.36 -15.46 14.25
CA GLN A 313 -4.59 -16.64 13.84
C GLN A 313 -5.50 -17.71 13.22
N ALA A 314 -6.73 -17.88 13.74
CA ALA A 314 -7.70 -18.77 13.13
C ALA A 314 -8.17 -18.26 11.75
N ALA A 315 -8.33 -16.95 11.58
CA ALA A 315 -8.63 -16.36 10.28
C ALA A 315 -7.49 -16.57 9.26
N ILE A 316 -6.23 -16.43 9.67
CA ILE A 316 -5.07 -16.72 8.82
C ILE A 316 -5.02 -18.20 8.44
N ALA A 317 -5.26 -19.10 9.40
CA ALA A 317 -5.31 -20.55 9.13
C ALA A 317 -6.45 -20.91 8.16
N ALA A 318 -7.63 -20.29 8.31
CA ALA A 318 -8.75 -20.46 7.39
C ALA A 318 -8.40 -19.98 5.96
N TYR A 319 -7.68 -18.86 5.84
CA TYR A 319 -7.18 -18.37 4.55
C TYR A 319 -6.21 -19.36 3.92
N GLN A 320 -5.22 -19.85 4.67
CA GLN A 320 -4.26 -20.83 4.17
C GLN A 320 -4.95 -22.12 3.72
N GLN A 321 -5.94 -22.59 4.47
CA GLN A 321 -6.75 -23.75 4.08
C GLN A 321 -7.56 -23.50 2.80
N ALA A 322 -8.17 -22.33 2.66
CA ALA A 322 -8.91 -21.97 1.45
C ALA A 322 -8.01 -21.93 0.21
N VAL A 323 -6.80 -21.40 0.33
CA VAL A 323 -5.79 -21.42 -0.74
C VAL A 323 -5.37 -22.85 -1.08
N ALA A 324 -5.11 -23.69 -0.08
CA ALA A 324 -4.75 -25.10 -0.27
C ALA A 324 -5.89 -25.91 -0.94
N ASP A 325 -7.14 -25.55 -0.66
CA ASP A 325 -8.33 -26.12 -1.28
C ASP A 325 -8.63 -25.58 -2.69
N GLY A 326 -7.75 -24.73 -3.25
CA GLY A 326 -7.85 -24.25 -4.62
C GLY A 326 -8.73 -23.01 -4.83
N ALA A 327 -8.95 -22.20 -3.79
CA ALA A 327 -9.63 -20.91 -3.95
C ALA A 327 -8.86 -19.99 -4.91
N GLY A 328 -9.55 -19.48 -5.94
CA GLY A 328 -9.00 -18.48 -6.86
C GLY A 328 -9.29 -17.04 -6.43
N PHE A 329 -10.16 -16.87 -5.45
CA PHE A 329 -10.53 -15.60 -4.83
C PHE A 329 -11.05 -15.84 -3.43
N VAL A 330 -10.73 -14.94 -2.50
CA VAL A 330 -11.17 -15.03 -1.11
C VAL A 330 -11.98 -13.80 -0.76
N VAL A 331 -13.11 -13.99 -0.10
CA VAL A 331 -13.96 -12.93 0.46
C VAL A 331 -13.99 -13.09 1.98
N GLY A 332 -13.70 -12.02 2.71
CA GLY A 332 -13.44 -12.04 4.16
C GLY A 332 -11.95 -11.89 4.48
N PRO A 333 -11.56 -11.79 5.77
CA PRO A 333 -12.39 -11.96 6.95
C PRO A 333 -13.25 -10.73 7.27
N LEU A 334 -14.07 -10.83 8.32
CA LEU A 334 -15.01 -9.79 8.77
C LEU A 334 -14.50 -8.95 9.96
N GLN A 335 -13.76 -9.56 10.89
CA GLN A 335 -13.27 -8.88 12.09
C GLN A 335 -12.08 -7.98 11.74
N ARG A 336 -12.06 -6.75 12.25
CA ARG A 336 -11.08 -5.72 11.88
C ARG A 336 -9.65 -6.13 12.21
N GLU A 337 -9.46 -6.76 13.36
CA GLU A 337 -8.18 -7.29 13.81
C GLU A 337 -7.69 -8.44 12.91
N SER A 338 -8.62 -9.28 12.45
CA SER A 338 -8.30 -10.37 11.52
C SER A 338 -7.94 -9.84 10.13
N VAL A 339 -8.57 -8.74 9.68
CA VAL A 339 -8.23 -8.07 8.41
C VAL A 339 -6.80 -7.52 8.49
N GLY A 340 -6.47 -6.80 9.56
CA GLY A 340 -5.12 -6.23 9.75
C GLY A 340 -4.03 -7.29 9.75
N GLU A 341 -4.20 -8.35 10.54
CA GLU A 341 -3.22 -9.45 10.62
C GLU A 341 -3.10 -10.22 9.29
N LEU A 342 -4.19 -10.39 8.54
CA LEU A 342 -4.14 -11.01 7.22
C LEU A 342 -3.40 -10.13 6.19
N PHE A 343 -3.62 -8.82 6.20
CA PHE A 343 -2.96 -7.86 5.29
C PHE A 343 -1.46 -7.69 5.56
N ARG A 344 -0.96 -8.11 6.72
CA ARG A 344 0.48 -8.21 6.99
C ARG A 344 1.13 -9.44 6.34
N GLN A 345 0.35 -10.41 5.90
CA GLN A 345 0.86 -11.62 5.25
C GLN A 345 1.16 -11.40 3.76
N SER A 346 1.98 -12.28 3.18
CA SER A 346 2.07 -12.42 1.73
C SER A 346 0.85 -13.22 1.23
N LEU A 347 0.03 -12.61 0.38
CA LEU A 347 -1.24 -13.17 -0.08
C LEU A 347 -1.11 -13.67 -1.53
N PRO A 348 -0.85 -14.98 -1.77
CA PRO A 348 -0.78 -15.52 -3.13
C PRO A 348 -2.13 -15.53 -3.85
N VAL A 349 -3.25 -15.46 -3.10
CA VAL A 349 -4.60 -15.33 -3.63
C VAL A 349 -5.18 -14.02 -3.13
N ARG A 350 -5.69 -13.20 -4.04
CA ARG A 350 -6.25 -11.88 -3.71
C ARG A 350 -7.50 -12.00 -2.82
N VAL A 351 -7.65 -11.03 -1.94
CA VAL A 351 -8.69 -11.00 -0.90
C VAL A 351 -9.59 -9.78 -1.06
N LEU A 352 -10.90 -9.95 -0.92
CA LEU A 352 -11.83 -8.87 -0.62
C LEU A 352 -12.23 -8.97 0.86
N ALA A 353 -11.54 -8.23 1.73
CA ALA A 353 -11.87 -8.17 3.14
C ALA A 353 -13.24 -7.51 3.34
N LEU A 354 -14.05 -7.99 4.28
CA LEU A 354 -15.39 -7.46 4.54
C LEU A 354 -15.41 -6.36 5.61
N ASN A 355 -14.24 -5.78 5.89
CA ASN A 355 -14.06 -4.69 6.82
C ASN A 355 -12.71 -4.01 6.57
N HIS A 356 -12.46 -2.95 7.33
CA HIS A 356 -11.19 -2.23 7.35
C HIS A 356 -10.39 -2.61 8.60
N PRO A 357 -9.06 -2.65 8.53
CA PRO A 357 -8.24 -2.89 9.70
C PRO A 357 -8.27 -1.71 10.68
N ASP A 358 -8.17 -1.99 11.98
CA ASP A 358 -8.14 -0.95 13.02
C ASP A 358 -6.86 -0.11 12.94
N THR A 359 -5.76 -0.74 12.57
CA THR A 359 -4.41 -0.17 12.49
C THR A 359 -4.08 0.45 11.13
N GLY A 360 -5.01 0.42 10.18
CA GLY A 360 -4.88 1.09 8.89
C GLY A 360 -3.91 0.40 7.90
N GLU A 361 -3.69 -0.91 8.05
CA GLU A 361 -2.94 -1.69 7.06
C GLU A 361 -3.50 -1.50 5.65
N ILE A 362 -2.61 -1.24 4.71
CA ILE A 362 -2.96 -1.14 3.31
C ILE A 362 -3.18 -2.54 2.74
N PRO A 363 -4.28 -2.78 1.99
CA PRO A 363 -4.50 -4.04 1.31
C PRO A 363 -3.30 -4.42 0.42
N PRO A 364 -2.79 -5.67 0.50
CA PRO A 364 -1.77 -6.15 -0.43
C PRO A 364 -2.24 -6.07 -1.89
N HIS A 365 -1.29 -6.02 -2.82
CA HIS A 365 -1.59 -5.84 -4.24
C HIS A 365 -2.69 -6.79 -4.76
N GLY A 366 -3.69 -6.22 -5.44
CA GLY A 366 -4.83 -6.96 -6.00
C GLY A 366 -5.91 -7.32 -4.98
N SER A 367 -5.66 -7.10 -3.68
CA SER A 367 -6.65 -7.23 -2.62
C SER A 367 -7.34 -5.89 -2.36
N ALA A 368 -8.52 -5.94 -1.76
CA ALA A 368 -9.33 -4.77 -1.44
C ALA A 368 -10.11 -5.00 -0.14
N GLU A 369 -10.70 -3.93 0.36
CA GLU A 369 -11.55 -3.90 1.53
C GLU A 369 -12.94 -3.38 1.15
N PHE A 370 -13.97 -3.98 1.74
CA PHE A 370 -15.36 -3.61 1.56
C PHE A 370 -16.05 -3.59 2.92
N GLY A 371 -16.07 -2.42 3.55
CA GLY A 371 -16.79 -2.17 4.78
C GLY A 371 -17.95 -1.20 4.59
N LEU A 372 -19.04 -1.43 5.33
CA LEU A 372 -20.11 -0.44 5.51
C LEU A 372 -19.64 0.62 6.52
N LEU A 373 -18.88 1.59 6.03
CA LEU A 373 -18.18 2.55 6.86
C LEU A 373 -19.08 3.71 7.32
N PRO A 374 -19.19 3.98 8.64
CA PRO A 374 -19.91 5.16 9.15
C PRO A 374 -19.31 6.48 8.63
N ASP A 375 -18.00 6.50 8.38
CA ASP A 375 -17.26 7.62 7.81
C ASP A 375 -17.80 7.97 6.40
N ALA A 376 -18.21 6.97 5.60
CA ALA A 376 -18.76 7.21 4.27
C ALA A 376 -20.16 7.83 4.33
N GLU A 377 -20.96 7.43 5.32
CA GLU A 377 -22.29 8.00 5.57
C GLU A 377 -22.21 9.44 6.09
N GLY A 378 -21.28 9.73 6.99
CA GLY A 378 -21.02 11.09 7.46
C GLY A 378 -20.64 12.04 6.32
N ALA A 379 -19.75 11.60 5.41
CA ALA A 379 -19.39 12.38 4.23
C ALA A 379 -20.59 12.58 3.27
N GLN A 380 -21.40 11.56 3.04
CA GLN A 380 -22.62 11.67 2.23
C GLN A 380 -23.64 12.65 2.82
N ALA A 381 -23.84 12.62 4.13
CA ALA A 381 -24.71 13.56 4.82
C ALA A 381 -24.21 15.00 4.68
N ALA A 382 -22.90 15.24 4.75
CA ALA A 382 -22.30 16.54 4.50
C ALA A 382 -22.52 17.04 3.07
N GLU A 383 -22.30 16.19 2.04
CA GLU A 383 -22.60 16.55 0.64
C GLU A 383 -24.07 16.90 0.44
N ARG A 384 -24.97 16.11 1.04
CA ARG A 384 -26.41 16.36 0.96
C ARG A 384 -26.78 17.68 1.62
N MET A 385 -26.32 17.94 2.84
CA MET A 385 -26.59 19.18 3.58
C MET A 385 -26.10 20.39 2.79
N PHE A 386 -24.84 20.36 2.35
CA PHE A 386 -24.27 21.47 1.59
C PHE A 386 -24.97 21.67 0.25
N GLY A 387 -25.29 20.58 -0.46
CA GLY A 387 -25.95 20.62 -1.77
C GLY A 387 -27.37 21.20 -1.76
N ILE A 388 -28.03 21.26 -0.60
CA ILE A 388 -29.34 21.92 -0.44
C ILE A 388 -29.25 23.34 0.17
N GLY A 389 -28.03 23.90 0.27
CA GLY A 389 -27.80 25.27 0.73
C GLY A 389 -27.54 25.43 2.23
N ILE A 390 -27.34 24.34 2.98
CA ILE A 390 -26.92 24.42 4.39
C ILE A 390 -25.41 24.68 4.43
N THR A 391 -24.99 25.84 4.90
CA THR A 391 -23.58 26.22 5.03
C THR A 391 -23.09 26.25 6.48
N ARG A 392 -23.99 26.06 7.44
CA ARG A 392 -23.69 26.04 8.88
C ARG A 392 -24.29 24.80 9.54
N ALA A 393 -23.47 23.99 10.21
CA ALA A 393 -23.92 22.74 10.81
C ALA A 393 -23.55 22.63 12.29
N ALA A 394 -24.49 22.15 13.11
CA ALA A 394 -24.20 21.64 14.44
C ALA A 394 -24.04 20.11 14.37
N VAL A 395 -23.11 19.55 15.13
CA VAL A 395 -22.86 18.10 15.16
C VAL A 395 -23.16 17.51 16.54
N ILE A 396 -24.01 16.49 16.60
CA ILE A 396 -24.33 15.78 17.85
C ILE A 396 -24.13 14.28 17.64
N ALA A 397 -23.14 13.72 18.32
CA ALA A 397 -22.80 12.29 18.16
C ALA A 397 -22.91 11.54 19.49
N ALA A 398 -23.29 10.27 19.42
CA ALA A 398 -23.15 9.35 20.54
C ALA A 398 -21.66 9.13 20.86
N LYS A 399 -21.33 8.90 22.13
CA LYS A 399 -19.96 8.61 22.56
C LYS A 399 -19.59 7.15 22.29
N THR A 400 -19.55 6.77 21.02
CA THR A 400 -19.19 5.44 20.51
C THR A 400 -18.25 5.57 19.31
N ASP A 401 -17.35 4.59 19.11
CA ASP A 401 -16.34 4.62 18.03
C ASP A 401 -16.94 4.96 16.64
N TRP A 402 -17.97 4.21 16.24
CA TRP A 402 -18.62 4.41 14.94
C TRP A 402 -19.25 5.81 14.78
N ALA A 403 -19.81 6.38 15.87
CA ALA A 403 -20.49 7.67 15.81
C ALA A 403 -19.50 8.83 15.77
N GLU A 404 -18.39 8.71 16.51
CA GLU A 404 -17.27 9.64 16.44
C GLU A 404 -16.66 9.66 15.04
N ARG A 405 -16.49 8.47 14.43
CA ARG A 405 -15.96 8.37 13.07
C ARG A 405 -16.88 9.01 12.02
N ALA A 406 -18.19 8.80 12.10
CA ALA A 406 -19.16 9.49 11.24
C ALA A 406 -19.13 11.01 11.44
N ALA A 407 -19.08 11.49 12.68
CA ALA A 407 -19.00 12.92 13.01
C ALA A 407 -17.71 13.57 12.48
N LEU A 408 -16.58 12.88 12.65
CA LEU A 408 -15.30 13.30 12.10
C LEU A 408 -15.37 13.43 10.57
N ALA A 409 -15.98 12.45 9.88
CA ALA A 409 -16.15 12.44 8.42
C ALA A 409 -17.09 13.52 7.92
N PHE A 410 -18.20 13.72 8.62
CA PHE A 410 -19.09 14.83 8.36
C PHE A 410 -18.35 16.16 8.44
N ARG A 411 -17.59 16.42 9.51
CA ARG A 411 -16.83 17.67 9.67
C ARG A 411 -15.86 17.88 8.53
N ALA A 412 -14.98 16.91 8.28
CA ALA A 412 -13.94 17.02 7.25
C ALA A 412 -14.55 17.28 5.86
N GLN A 413 -15.62 16.58 5.52
CA GLN A 413 -16.31 16.78 4.25
C GLN A 413 -17.00 18.14 4.19
N PHE A 414 -17.79 18.51 5.21
CA PHE A 414 -18.56 19.74 5.22
C PHE A 414 -17.68 20.99 5.15
N GLU A 415 -16.57 21.00 5.88
CA GLU A 415 -15.58 22.08 5.83
C GLU A 415 -14.86 22.16 4.49
N SER A 416 -14.56 21.00 3.86
CA SER A 416 -13.93 20.98 2.52
C SER A 416 -14.82 21.57 1.43
N LEU A 417 -16.14 21.49 1.60
CA LEU A 417 -17.12 22.11 0.70
C LEU A 417 -17.29 23.61 0.95
N GLY A 418 -16.70 24.15 2.01
CA GLY A 418 -16.85 25.56 2.43
C GLY A 418 -17.92 25.79 3.50
N GLY A 419 -18.48 24.72 4.07
CA GLY A 419 -19.38 24.79 5.22
C GLY A 419 -18.63 25.06 6.53
N GLN A 420 -19.36 25.50 7.56
CA GLN A 420 -18.82 25.81 8.88
C GLN A 420 -19.51 24.97 9.96
N ILE A 421 -18.72 24.30 10.81
CA ILE A 421 -19.22 23.69 12.04
C ILE A 421 -19.39 24.78 13.11
N VAL A 422 -20.63 25.03 13.51
CA VAL A 422 -20.96 26.08 14.50
C VAL A 422 -20.81 25.60 15.95
N GLY A 423 -20.77 24.29 16.16
CA GLY A 423 -20.66 23.67 17.47
C GLY A 423 -20.80 22.16 17.38
N GLU A 424 -20.20 21.47 18.34
CA GLU A 424 -20.31 20.02 18.47
C GLU A 424 -20.58 19.60 19.92
N ALA A 425 -21.31 18.50 20.11
CA ALA A 425 -21.48 17.87 21.40
C ALA A 425 -21.49 16.34 21.29
N ARG A 426 -21.24 15.69 22.43
CA ARG A 426 -21.30 14.23 22.58
C ARG A 426 -22.34 13.86 23.63
N VAL A 427 -23.15 12.85 23.32
CA VAL A 427 -24.17 12.29 24.23
C VAL A 427 -23.76 10.91 24.70
N GLN A 428 -23.92 10.65 26.00
CA GLN A 428 -23.55 9.36 26.59
C GLN A 428 -24.68 8.33 26.38
N GLU A 429 -24.33 7.05 26.41
CA GLU A 429 -25.33 5.99 26.42
C GLU A 429 -26.12 6.02 27.75
N GLY A 430 -27.45 5.89 27.68
CA GLY A 430 -28.34 5.99 28.84
C GLY A 430 -28.66 7.43 29.30
N GLU A 431 -28.00 8.45 28.76
CA GLU A 431 -28.37 9.85 28.99
C GLU A 431 -29.71 10.17 28.34
N PHE A 432 -30.59 10.86 29.06
CA PHE A 432 -31.94 11.23 28.60
C PHE A 432 -32.18 12.74 28.53
N ASN A 433 -31.33 13.56 29.17
CA ASN A 433 -31.42 15.01 29.16
C ASN A 433 -30.24 15.60 28.39
N TYR A 434 -30.48 16.05 27.17
CA TYR A 434 -29.45 16.56 26.27
C TYR A 434 -29.32 18.07 26.28
N LYS A 435 -29.93 18.77 27.24
CA LYS A 435 -29.94 20.25 27.29
C LYS A 435 -28.54 20.86 27.20
N SER A 436 -27.56 20.32 27.91
CA SER A 436 -26.17 20.78 27.87
C SER A 436 -25.55 20.58 26.48
N ALA A 437 -25.71 19.39 25.90
CA ALA A 437 -25.24 19.06 24.55
C ALA A 437 -25.88 19.98 23.49
N LEU A 438 -27.17 20.28 23.61
CA LEU A 438 -27.88 21.18 22.71
C LEU A 438 -27.38 22.63 22.80
N LEU A 439 -27.16 23.14 24.02
CA LEU A 439 -26.60 24.48 24.22
C LEU A 439 -25.17 24.57 23.66
N GLN A 440 -24.37 23.52 23.82
CA GLN A 440 -23.00 23.46 23.33
C GLN A 440 -22.93 23.38 21.79
N ALA A 441 -23.71 22.49 21.17
CA ALA A 441 -23.61 22.22 19.74
C ALA A 441 -24.41 23.21 18.88
N ALA A 442 -25.62 23.57 19.32
CA ALA A 442 -26.64 24.13 18.44
C ALA A 442 -27.08 25.56 18.82
N SER A 443 -26.49 26.18 19.84
CA SER A 443 -26.81 27.58 20.22
C SER A 443 -26.59 28.58 19.07
N GLY A 444 -25.58 28.35 18.22
CA GLY A 444 -25.31 29.18 17.05
C GLY A 444 -26.41 29.11 15.98
N ILE A 445 -27.23 28.07 15.97
CA ILE A 445 -28.28 27.82 14.96
C ILE A 445 -29.70 27.80 15.56
N ALA A 446 -29.84 28.29 16.80
CA ALA A 446 -31.15 28.45 17.42
C ALA A 446 -32.00 29.43 16.60
N ASP A 447 -33.32 29.19 16.60
CA ASP A 447 -34.24 30.04 15.87
C ASP A 447 -34.16 31.48 16.39
N ILE A 448 -34.16 32.44 15.48
CA ILE A 448 -34.14 33.87 15.82
C ILE A 448 -35.57 34.41 15.85
N ALA A 449 -35.82 35.42 16.69
CA ALA A 449 -37.11 36.08 16.71
C ALA A 449 -37.36 36.78 15.37
N ASN A 450 -38.59 36.67 14.86
CA ASN A 450 -38.99 37.36 13.64
C ASN A 450 -38.98 38.86 13.86
N ALA A 451 -38.84 39.64 12.79
CA ALA A 451 -38.80 41.10 12.85
C ALA A 451 -40.03 41.73 13.53
N ASP A 452 -41.17 41.04 13.52
CA ASP A 452 -42.42 41.45 14.17
C ASP A 452 -42.61 40.88 15.59
N GLY A 453 -41.67 40.06 16.08
CA GLY A 453 -41.72 39.43 17.40
C GLY A 453 -42.82 38.38 17.58
N THR A 454 -43.54 38.00 16.52
CA THR A 454 -44.71 37.10 16.59
C THR A 454 -44.36 35.62 16.42
N GLY A 455 -43.12 35.31 16.03
CA GLY A 455 -42.65 33.95 15.80
C GLY A 455 -41.13 33.83 15.90
N ARG A 456 -40.63 32.60 15.75
CA ARG A 456 -39.20 32.31 15.57
C ARG A 456 -38.98 31.67 14.20
N ILE A 457 -37.88 32.00 13.54
CA ILE A 457 -37.47 31.43 12.26
C ILE A 457 -36.10 30.78 12.42
N SER A 458 -35.96 29.54 11.94
CA SER A 458 -34.66 28.88 11.82
C SER A 458 -33.81 29.56 10.74
N PRO A 459 -32.50 29.75 10.94
CA PRO A 459 -31.63 30.23 9.87
C PRO A 459 -31.71 29.31 8.65
N ALA A 460 -31.98 29.87 7.47
CA ALA A 460 -32.20 29.08 6.26
C ALA A 460 -30.96 28.30 5.80
N ASP A 461 -29.78 28.73 6.24
CA ASP A 461 -28.47 28.14 5.92
C ASP A 461 -27.95 27.19 7.02
N ALA A 462 -28.79 26.84 8.01
CA ALA A 462 -28.42 26.03 9.16
C ALA A 462 -29.02 24.62 9.15
N GLY A 463 -28.30 23.65 9.71
CA GLY A 463 -28.76 22.28 9.90
C GLY A 463 -28.09 21.57 11.08
N VAL A 464 -28.62 20.41 11.45
CA VAL A 464 -28.05 19.55 12.50
C VAL A 464 -27.67 18.21 11.88
N PHE A 465 -26.42 17.78 12.06
CA PHE A 465 -26.01 16.42 11.80
C PHE A 465 -25.97 15.60 13.09
N ILE A 466 -26.55 14.41 13.06
CA ILE A 466 -26.57 13.48 14.19
C ILE A 466 -25.97 12.12 13.82
N SER A 467 -25.20 11.54 14.73
CA SER A 467 -24.74 10.15 14.60
C SER A 467 -25.01 9.39 15.89
N MET A 468 -26.13 8.68 15.93
CA MET A 468 -26.61 7.96 17.12
C MET A 468 -27.66 6.91 16.73
N ARG A 469 -27.99 6.01 17.67
CA ARG A 469 -29.02 5.00 17.41
C ARG A 469 -30.43 5.59 17.47
N ALA A 470 -31.39 4.90 16.85
CA ALA A 470 -32.81 5.26 16.84
C ALA A 470 -33.36 5.70 18.22
N GLN A 471 -33.04 4.96 19.29
CA GLN A 471 -33.53 5.27 20.64
C GLN A 471 -33.04 6.62 21.17
N GLN A 472 -31.77 6.97 20.94
CA GLN A 472 -31.21 8.26 21.35
C GLN A 472 -31.79 9.40 20.51
N ALA A 473 -31.94 9.18 19.19
CA ALA A 473 -32.54 10.17 18.31
C ALA A 473 -34.01 10.47 18.67
N ARG A 474 -34.79 9.44 19.04
CA ARG A 474 -36.17 9.61 19.54
C ARG A 474 -36.25 10.47 20.81
N LEU A 475 -35.21 10.46 21.64
CA LEU A 475 -35.10 11.35 22.81
C LEU A 475 -34.60 12.75 22.43
N LEU A 476 -33.71 12.85 21.45
CA LEU A 476 -33.10 14.12 21.02
C LEU A 476 -34.07 15.03 20.28
N MET A 477 -34.83 14.48 19.33
CA MET A 477 -35.67 15.27 18.43
C MET A 477 -36.71 16.14 19.16
N PRO A 478 -37.44 15.64 20.18
CA PRO A 478 -38.33 16.49 20.98
C PRO A 478 -37.59 17.58 21.75
N GLN A 479 -36.38 17.30 22.26
CA GLN A 479 -35.57 18.26 23.02
C GLN A 479 -35.00 19.37 22.14
N LEU A 480 -34.61 19.07 20.89
CA LEU A 480 -34.22 20.07 19.89
C LEU A 480 -35.34 21.10 19.67
N LYS A 481 -36.56 20.60 19.44
CA LYS A 481 -37.75 21.45 19.24
C LYS A 481 -38.05 22.30 20.47
N LEU A 482 -37.98 21.73 21.67
CA LEU A 482 -38.15 22.46 22.94
C LEU A 482 -37.06 23.53 23.17
N ALA A 483 -35.86 23.31 22.66
CA ALA A 483 -34.76 24.28 22.70
C ALA A 483 -34.89 25.38 21.62
N GLY A 484 -35.93 25.35 20.79
CA GLY A 484 -36.13 26.32 19.72
C GLY A 484 -35.15 26.13 18.57
N ILE A 485 -34.79 24.88 18.26
CA ILE A 485 -33.95 24.50 17.12
C ILE A 485 -34.83 23.69 16.17
N ASN A 486 -35.38 24.35 15.14
CA ASN A 486 -36.23 23.71 14.12
C ASN A 486 -35.50 23.47 12.78
N ALA A 487 -34.17 23.61 12.77
CA ALA A 487 -33.32 23.34 11.61
C ALA A 487 -33.46 21.86 11.14
N PRO A 488 -33.29 21.58 9.83
CA PRO A 488 -33.36 20.22 9.30
C PRO A 488 -32.27 19.33 9.91
N VAL A 489 -32.62 18.07 10.16
CA VAL A 489 -31.76 17.10 10.84
C VAL A 489 -31.37 15.98 9.88
N PHE A 490 -30.07 15.74 9.77
CA PHE A 490 -29.47 14.71 8.94
C PHE A 490 -28.77 13.68 9.81
N ALA A 491 -28.83 12.41 9.43
CA ALA A 491 -28.28 11.31 10.21
C ALA A 491 -27.61 10.23 9.37
N THR A 492 -26.86 9.37 10.05
CA THR A 492 -26.41 8.07 9.52
C THR A 492 -27.54 7.04 9.57
N SER A 493 -27.38 5.93 8.84
CA SER A 493 -28.33 4.80 8.77
C SER A 493 -28.70 4.23 10.15
N HIS A 494 -27.82 4.42 11.14
CA HIS A 494 -28.01 3.95 12.52
C HIS A 494 -29.22 4.57 13.24
N VAL A 495 -29.76 5.68 12.73
CA VAL A 495 -31.01 6.26 13.22
C VAL A 495 -32.23 5.40 12.89
N ASN A 496 -32.11 4.53 11.89
CA ASN A 496 -33.13 3.58 11.48
C ASN A 496 -32.95 2.25 12.21
N ALA A 497 -33.99 1.81 12.92
CA ALA A 497 -33.97 0.53 13.62
C ALA A 497 -34.16 -0.69 12.68
N GLY A 498 -34.46 -0.46 11.40
CA GLY A 498 -34.72 -1.51 10.40
C GLY A 498 -36.14 -2.07 10.43
N GLU A 499 -36.82 -1.97 11.58
CA GLU A 499 -38.24 -2.28 11.74
C GLU A 499 -39.10 -1.03 11.67
N ILE A 500 -40.18 -1.08 10.88
CA ILE A 500 -41.14 0.03 10.77
C ILE A 500 -42.05 0.01 12.00
N SER A 501 -41.94 1.02 12.86
CA SER A 501 -42.77 1.17 14.06
C SER A 501 -43.37 2.57 14.11
N PRO A 502 -44.58 2.78 13.53
CA PRO A 502 -45.15 4.13 13.37
C PRO A 502 -45.28 4.92 14.68
N SER A 503 -45.52 4.24 15.80
CA SER A 503 -45.64 4.88 17.12
C SER A 503 -44.30 5.41 17.64
N LEU A 504 -43.21 4.65 17.45
CA LEU A 504 -41.87 5.03 17.89
C LEU A 504 -41.17 5.97 16.89
N ASP A 505 -41.50 5.85 15.61
CA ASP A 505 -40.86 6.61 14.54
C ASP A 505 -41.46 8.00 14.35
N ARG A 506 -42.63 8.27 14.95
CA ARG A 506 -43.26 9.61 14.93
C ARG A 506 -42.32 10.71 15.44
N ASP A 507 -41.52 10.41 16.45
CA ASP A 507 -40.58 11.38 17.03
C ASP A 507 -39.37 11.65 16.11
N LEU A 508 -39.11 10.77 15.15
CA LEU A 508 -38.08 10.90 14.12
C LEU A 508 -38.59 11.57 12.83
N ASN A 509 -39.86 11.97 12.76
CA ASN A 509 -40.41 12.65 11.58
C ASN A 509 -39.60 13.92 11.25
N GLY A 510 -39.10 13.97 10.01
CA GLY A 510 -38.28 15.07 9.49
C GLY A 510 -36.77 14.84 9.57
N VAL A 511 -36.32 13.71 10.13
CA VAL A 511 -34.91 13.30 10.05
C VAL A 511 -34.63 12.67 8.68
N GLU A 512 -33.68 13.22 7.93
CA GLU A 512 -33.16 12.63 6.70
C GLU A 512 -31.92 11.77 7.02
N PHE A 513 -31.79 10.60 6.41
CA PHE A 513 -30.62 9.74 6.58
C PHE A 513 -30.25 9.01 5.30
N CYS A 514 -28.99 8.60 5.18
CA CYS A 514 -28.52 7.78 4.07
C CYS A 514 -28.71 6.28 4.36
N ASP A 515 -29.03 5.52 3.32
CA ASP A 515 -29.06 4.06 3.39
C ASP A 515 -28.88 3.45 2.00
N ALA A 516 -28.72 2.13 1.93
CA ALA A 516 -28.57 1.42 0.67
C ALA A 516 -29.85 1.47 -0.18
N THR A 517 -29.72 1.84 -1.46
CA THR A 517 -30.83 1.94 -2.43
C THR A 517 -31.68 0.67 -2.52
N TRP A 518 -31.05 -0.50 -2.35
CA TRP A 518 -31.70 -1.82 -2.37
C TRP A 518 -32.75 -2.01 -1.25
N LEU A 519 -32.67 -1.24 -0.16
CA LEU A 519 -33.64 -1.35 0.93
C LEU A 519 -35.00 -0.73 0.60
N PHE A 520 -35.05 0.22 -0.34
CA PHE A 520 -36.27 0.98 -0.66
C PHE A 520 -36.69 0.87 -2.13
N SER A 521 -35.87 0.24 -2.98
CA SER A 521 -36.14 0.13 -4.41
C SER A 521 -35.57 -1.16 -4.99
N THR A 522 -36.14 -1.60 -6.11
CA THR A 522 -35.59 -2.72 -6.88
C THR A 522 -34.30 -2.29 -7.57
N VAL A 523 -33.24 -3.07 -7.38
CA VAL A 523 -31.93 -2.83 -8.01
C VAL A 523 -31.72 -3.92 -9.06
N PRO A 524 -31.58 -3.56 -10.36
CA PRO A 524 -31.31 -4.53 -11.41
C PRO A 524 -30.13 -5.45 -11.08
N GLY A 525 -30.30 -6.75 -11.31
CA GLY A 525 -29.27 -7.76 -11.02
C GLY A 525 -29.12 -8.13 -9.54
N ARG A 526 -29.99 -7.65 -8.64
CA ARG A 526 -30.05 -8.10 -7.24
C ARG A 526 -31.38 -8.78 -6.94
N PRO A 527 -31.40 -9.78 -6.04
CA PRO A 527 -32.66 -10.38 -5.63
C PRO A 527 -33.54 -9.37 -4.87
N ASP A 528 -34.85 -9.56 -4.94
CA ASP A 528 -35.81 -8.70 -4.24
C ASP A 528 -35.69 -8.86 -2.72
N ARG A 529 -35.60 -7.72 -2.01
CA ARG A 529 -35.45 -7.70 -0.54
C ARG A 529 -36.61 -8.39 0.17
N ASN A 530 -37.84 -8.07 -0.19
CA ASN A 530 -39.01 -8.59 0.52
C ASN A 530 -39.14 -10.11 0.31
N ARG A 531 -38.76 -10.59 -0.88
CA ARG A 531 -38.66 -12.03 -1.15
C ARG A 531 -37.59 -12.70 -0.29
N ILE A 532 -36.41 -12.10 -0.15
CA ILE A 532 -35.35 -12.63 0.72
C ILE A 532 -35.82 -12.69 2.19
N ALA A 533 -36.40 -11.59 2.69
CA ALA A 533 -36.88 -11.49 4.08
C ALA A 533 -37.97 -12.51 4.44
N GLN A 534 -38.73 -12.99 3.45
CA GLN A 534 -39.73 -14.06 3.66
C GLN A 534 -39.14 -15.47 3.64
N GLN A 535 -37.97 -15.65 3.04
CA GLN A 535 -37.38 -16.97 2.76
C GLN A 535 -36.22 -17.33 3.69
N LEU A 536 -35.56 -16.34 4.29
CA LEU A 536 -34.39 -16.53 5.14
C LEU A 536 -34.71 -16.08 6.57
N GLY A 537 -34.51 -16.96 7.55
CA GLY A 537 -34.74 -16.65 8.97
C GLY A 537 -33.72 -15.67 9.57
N SER A 538 -32.67 -15.33 8.82
CA SER A 538 -31.60 -14.39 9.19
C SER A 538 -31.79 -12.98 8.61
N ALA A 539 -32.84 -12.78 7.81
CA ALA A 539 -33.10 -11.58 7.01
C ALA A 539 -34.10 -10.61 7.63
#